data_AF-A0A2R6M4A8-F1
#
_entry.id   AF-A0A2R6M4A8-F1
#
_cell.length_a   1.000
_cell.length_b   1.000
_cell.length_c   1.000
_cell.angle_alpha   90.00
_cell.angle_beta   90.00
_cell.angle_gamma   90.00
#
_symmetry.space_group_name_H-M   'P 1'
#
loop_
_entity.id
_entity.type
_entity.pdbx_description
1 polymer ?
#
loop_
_entity_poly.entity_id
_entity_poly.type
_entity_poly.pdbx_seq_one_letter_code
_entity_poly.pdbx_strand_id
1 'polypeptide(L)'
;LNSAPGDAFVERFLVGAMSGDSALRHLRRTKDAALITGGDRPDLQRVALEAPGVKTLILTGGFRPPGAIVGAAEEKGVPVLLVQSDTLTTVERAEDVVRSGRTRDAETVERMRDLLHDHADVEAILDGADSEGEGRANDDE
;
A
#
# COMPACT_ATOMS: atom_id res chain seq x y z
N LEU A 1 -16.04 -7.82 2.65
CA LEU A 1 -17.45 -7.41 2.85
C LEU A 1 -18.33 -7.78 1.66
N ASN A 2 -17.78 -7.82 0.46
CA ASN A 2 -18.41 -8.32 -0.77
C ASN A 2 -17.57 -9.47 -1.37
N SER A 3 -18.06 -10.04 -2.48
CA SER A 3 -17.43 -11.16 -3.20
C SER A 3 -16.63 -10.73 -4.44
N ALA A 4 -16.18 -9.47 -4.49
CA ALA A 4 -15.42 -8.95 -5.62
C ALA A 4 -14.03 -9.62 -5.73
N PRO A 5 -13.45 -9.72 -6.95
CA PRO A 5 -12.15 -10.33 -7.18
C PRO A 5 -11.02 -9.64 -6.39
N GLY A 6 -10.19 -10.42 -5.69
CA GLY A 6 -9.14 -9.92 -4.80
C GLY A 6 -7.71 -9.95 -5.36
N ASP A 7 -7.56 -10.14 -6.67
CA ASP A 7 -6.28 -10.34 -7.37
C ASP A 7 -5.71 -9.06 -8.01
N ALA A 8 -6.41 -7.93 -7.90
CA ALA A 8 -5.95 -6.65 -8.40
C ALA A 8 -4.65 -6.20 -7.71
N PHE A 9 -3.66 -5.80 -8.50
CA PHE A 9 -2.41 -5.27 -7.99
C PHE A 9 -2.59 -3.84 -7.45
N VAL A 10 -2.02 -3.58 -6.27
CA VAL A 10 -2.05 -2.27 -5.60
C VAL A 10 -0.62 -1.77 -5.44
N GLU A 11 -0.33 -0.59 -6.01
CA GLU A 11 0.96 0.08 -5.91
C GLU A 11 1.07 1.03 -4.72
N ARG A 12 -0.07 1.60 -4.28
CA ARG A 12 -0.08 2.73 -3.34
C ARG A 12 -1.26 2.66 -2.38
N PHE A 13 -1.05 3.11 -1.15
CA PHE A 13 -2.11 3.33 -0.18
C PHE A 13 -2.44 4.81 -0.08
N LEU A 14 -3.72 5.15 -0.18
CA LEU A 14 -4.25 6.49 0.00
C LEU A 14 -4.98 6.54 1.34
N VAL A 15 -4.71 7.54 2.17
CA VAL A 15 -5.31 7.65 3.51
C VAL A 15 -6.32 8.79 3.54
N GLY A 16 -7.59 8.45 3.67
CA GLY A 16 -8.74 9.35 3.77
C GLY A 16 -9.03 9.84 5.19
N ALA A 17 -8.02 10.06 6.03
CA ALA A 17 -8.18 10.54 7.40
C ALA A 17 -8.42 12.06 7.49
N MET A 18 -8.01 12.82 6.46
CA MET A 18 -8.14 14.28 6.39
C MET A 18 -9.35 14.70 5.54
N SER A 19 -9.70 16.00 5.56
CA SER A 19 -10.82 16.60 4.81
C SER A 19 -10.91 16.07 3.37
N GLY A 20 -12.13 15.69 2.95
CA GLY A 20 -12.39 14.91 1.73
C GLY A 20 -11.67 15.42 0.48
N ASP A 21 -11.55 16.74 0.31
CA ASP A 21 -10.88 17.38 -0.84
C ASP A 21 -9.42 16.95 -1.08
N SER A 22 -8.62 16.74 -0.03
CA SER A 22 -7.20 16.42 -0.19
C SER A 22 -6.97 14.97 -0.62
N ALA A 23 -7.80 14.04 -0.11
CA ALA A 23 -7.81 12.65 -0.55
C ALA A 23 -8.33 12.54 -2.00
N LEU A 24 -9.37 13.30 -2.34
CA LEU A 24 -9.97 13.34 -3.69
C LEU A 24 -9.00 13.85 -4.77
N ARG A 25 -8.18 14.86 -4.47
CA ARG A 25 -7.14 15.33 -5.40
C ARG A 25 -6.08 14.26 -5.68
N HIS A 26 -5.72 13.46 -4.69
CA HIS A 26 -4.78 12.35 -4.88
C HIS A 26 -5.42 11.20 -5.67
N LEU A 27 -6.67 10.84 -5.35
CA LEU A 27 -7.43 9.78 -6.04
C LEU A 27 -7.51 9.98 -7.56
N ARG A 28 -7.54 11.23 -8.04
CA ARG A 28 -7.62 11.54 -9.48
C ARG A 28 -6.31 11.36 -10.23
N ARG A 29 -5.16 11.39 -9.54
CA ARG A 29 -3.82 11.32 -10.16
C ARG A 29 -3.15 9.97 -9.96
N THR A 30 -3.63 9.20 -9.00
CA THR A 30 -3.04 7.92 -8.65
C THR A 30 -3.70 6.80 -9.43
N LYS A 31 -2.86 5.89 -9.97
CA LYS A 31 -3.30 4.61 -10.53
C LYS A 31 -3.00 3.50 -9.52
N ASP A 32 -3.83 2.47 -9.56
CA ASP A 32 -3.64 1.21 -8.83
C ASP A 32 -3.47 1.40 -7.31
N ALA A 33 -4.42 2.10 -6.68
CA ALA A 33 -4.39 2.43 -5.25
C ALA A 33 -5.48 1.74 -4.42
N ALA A 34 -5.14 1.47 -3.15
CA ALA A 34 -6.09 1.13 -2.10
C ALA A 34 -6.42 2.38 -1.27
N LEU A 35 -7.70 2.68 -1.06
CA LEU A 35 -8.13 3.76 -0.17
C LEU A 35 -8.39 3.22 1.23
N ILE A 36 -7.66 3.71 2.22
CA ILE A 36 -7.89 3.50 3.65
C ILE A 36 -8.71 4.68 4.19
N THR A 37 -9.91 4.45 4.71
CA THR A 37 -10.77 5.51 5.27
C THR A 37 -11.69 4.95 6.35
N GLY A 38 -12.28 5.81 7.17
CA GLY A 38 -13.36 5.41 8.09
C GLY A 38 -14.57 4.86 7.35
N GLY A 39 -15.20 3.82 7.93
CA GLY A 39 -16.43 3.24 7.41
C GLY A 39 -17.66 4.17 7.49
N ASP A 40 -17.57 5.22 8.29
CA ASP A 40 -18.57 6.28 8.52
C ASP A 40 -18.55 7.39 7.46
N ARG A 41 -17.73 7.28 6.40
CA ARG A 41 -17.55 8.29 5.35
C ARG A 41 -18.10 7.85 3.98
N PRO A 42 -19.42 7.64 3.83
CA PRO A 42 -20.01 7.10 2.61
C PRO A 42 -19.80 8.00 1.38
N ASP A 43 -19.74 9.32 1.56
CA ASP A 43 -19.49 10.25 0.45
C ASP A 43 -18.11 10.04 -0.17
N LEU A 44 -17.08 9.89 0.67
CA LEU A 44 -15.72 9.64 0.21
C LEU A 44 -15.61 8.23 -0.41
N GLN A 45 -16.27 7.24 0.18
CA GLN A 45 -16.34 5.88 -0.36
C GLN A 45 -16.98 5.88 -1.76
N ARG A 46 -18.08 6.62 -1.94
CA ARG A 46 -18.75 6.73 -3.24
C ARG A 46 -17.85 7.35 -4.29
N VAL A 47 -17.17 8.45 -3.99
CA VAL A 47 -16.26 9.07 -4.96
C VAL A 47 -15.07 8.17 -5.27
N ALA A 48 -14.57 7.42 -4.29
CA ALA A 48 -13.51 6.43 -4.51
C ALA A 48 -13.95 5.32 -5.46
N LEU A 49 -15.19 4.84 -5.36
CA LEU A 49 -15.76 3.86 -6.30
C LEU A 49 -15.93 4.41 -7.72
N GLU A 50 -16.08 5.73 -7.90
CA GLU A 50 -16.09 6.36 -9.24
C GLU A 50 -14.68 6.62 -9.79
N ALA A 51 -13.65 6.56 -8.95
CA ALA A 51 -12.28 6.86 -9.37
C ALA A 51 -11.64 5.63 -10.04
N PRO A 52 -11.19 5.73 -11.30
CA PRO A 52 -10.64 4.58 -12.04
C PRO A 52 -9.33 4.05 -11.46
N GLY A 53 -8.65 4.86 -10.65
CA GLY A 53 -7.40 4.51 -9.98
C GLY A 53 -7.56 3.72 -8.67
N VAL A 54 -8.77 3.60 -8.13
CA VAL A 54 -9.01 2.88 -6.88
C VAL A 54 -9.35 1.43 -7.18
N LYS A 55 -8.56 0.52 -6.63
CA LYS A 55 -8.73 -0.93 -6.80
C LYS A 55 -9.43 -1.58 -5.64
N THR A 56 -9.34 -1.00 -4.45
CA THR A 56 -9.96 -1.55 -3.24
C THR A 56 -10.20 -0.47 -2.19
N LEU A 57 -11.19 -0.70 -1.33
CA LEU A 57 -11.50 0.10 -0.16
C LEU A 57 -11.18 -0.68 1.12
N ILE A 58 -10.45 -0.05 2.04
CA ILE A 58 -10.13 -0.55 3.38
C ILE A 58 -10.81 0.39 4.38
N LEU A 59 -11.86 -0.11 5.03
CA LEU A 59 -12.71 0.67 5.92
C LEU A 59 -12.34 0.41 7.38
N THR A 60 -11.96 1.46 8.10
CA THR A 60 -11.42 1.39 9.47
C THR A 60 -12.47 1.70 10.53
N GLY A 61 -12.15 1.38 11.78
CA GLY A 61 -12.99 1.67 12.95
C GLY A 61 -14.23 0.78 13.11
N GLY A 62 -14.36 -0.29 12.33
CA GLY A 62 -15.47 -1.25 12.46
C GLY A 62 -16.84 -0.74 12.01
N PHE A 63 -16.94 0.50 11.53
CA PHE A 63 -18.19 1.07 11.04
C PHE A 63 -18.61 0.40 9.74
N ARG A 64 -19.76 -0.29 9.76
CA ARG A 64 -20.26 -0.94 8.55
C ARG A 64 -20.77 0.12 7.57
N PRO A 65 -20.28 0.16 6.32
CA PRO A 65 -20.75 1.12 5.34
C PRO A 65 -22.22 0.83 4.97
N PRO A 66 -22.95 1.84 4.46
CA PRO A 66 -24.31 1.64 3.96
C PRO A 66 -24.37 0.58 2.85
N GLY A 67 -25.48 -0.17 2.78
CA GLY A 67 -25.66 -1.21 1.77
C GLY A 67 -25.51 -0.71 0.32
N ALA A 68 -25.88 0.55 0.06
CA ALA A 68 -25.68 1.17 -1.25
C ALA A 68 -24.21 1.28 -1.67
N ILE A 69 -23.28 1.45 -0.73
CA ILE A 69 -21.84 1.46 -1.02
C ILE A 69 -21.36 0.05 -1.33
N VAL A 70 -21.78 -0.95 -0.53
CA VAL A 70 -21.39 -2.35 -0.75
C VAL A 70 -21.90 -2.85 -2.10
N GLY A 71 -23.16 -2.57 -2.44
CA GLY A 71 -23.75 -2.93 -3.72
C GLY A 71 -23.02 -2.25 -4.90
N ALA A 72 -22.76 -0.95 -4.80
CA ALA A 72 -21.99 -0.24 -5.84
C ALA A 72 -20.56 -0.78 -5.99
N ALA A 73 -19.92 -1.21 -4.90
CA ALA A 73 -18.61 -1.82 -4.95
C ALA A 73 -18.65 -3.21 -5.62
N GLU A 74 -19.70 -3.99 -5.36
CA GLU A 74 -19.91 -5.30 -5.99
C GLU A 74 -20.20 -5.19 -7.49
N GLU A 75 -21.06 -4.27 -7.91
CA GLU A 75 -21.34 -3.97 -9.33
C GLU A 75 -20.06 -3.58 -10.10
N LYS A 76 -19.14 -2.89 -9.42
CA LYS A 76 -17.87 -2.42 -10.00
C LYS A 76 -16.72 -3.40 -9.82
N GLY A 77 -16.94 -4.53 -9.14
CA GLY A 77 -15.88 -5.49 -8.84
C GLY A 77 -14.77 -4.91 -7.96
N VAL A 78 -15.06 -3.92 -7.12
CA VAL A 78 -14.10 -3.32 -6.18
C VAL A 78 -14.22 -4.00 -4.81
N PRO A 79 -13.18 -4.68 -4.31
CA PRO A 79 -13.21 -5.30 -2.99
C PRO A 79 -13.31 -4.27 -1.87
N VAL A 80 -14.13 -4.59 -0.87
CA VAL A 80 -14.26 -3.80 0.36
C VAL A 80 -13.85 -4.64 1.57
N LEU A 81 -12.77 -4.23 2.22
CA LEU A 81 -12.33 -4.78 3.50
C LEU A 81 -12.84 -3.90 4.64
N LEU A 82 -13.36 -4.53 5.69
CA LEU A 82 -13.71 -3.85 6.94
C LEU A 82 -12.76 -4.34 8.03
N VAL A 83 -12.08 -3.41 8.68
CA VAL A 83 -11.15 -3.69 9.77
C VAL A 83 -11.61 -2.98 11.03
N GLN A 84 -11.39 -3.62 12.17
CA GLN A 84 -11.74 -3.07 13.49
C GLN A 84 -10.71 -2.05 13.99
N SER A 85 -9.49 -2.10 13.46
CA SER A 85 -8.42 -1.17 13.81
C SER A 85 -8.72 0.25 13.33
N ASP A 86 -8.18 1.24 14.03
CA ASP A 86 -8.20 2.63 13.60
C ASP A 86 -7.32 2.85 12.35
N THR A 87 -7.38 4.06 11.80
CA THR A 87 -6.67 4.40 10.57
C THR A 87 -5.15 4.35 10.71
N LEU A 88 -4.58 4.83 11.81
CA LEU A 88 -3.13 4.82 12.01
C LEU A 88 -2.62 3.38 12.09
N THR A 89 -3.22 2.57 12.96
CA THR A 89 -2.87 1.15 13.11
C THR A 89 -3.00 0.39 11.79
N THR A 90 -4.03 0.71 10.99
CA THR A 90 -4.23 0.07 9.68
C THR A 90 -3.16 0.48 8.67
N VAL A 91 -2.74 1.75 8.68
CA VAL A 91 -1.65 2.25 7.83
C VAL A 91 -0.33 1.59 8.19
N GLU A 92 0.02 1.53 9.47
CA GLU A 92 1.26 0.89 9.94
C GLU A 92 1.32 -0.58 9.48
N ARG A 93 0.22 -1.32 9.62
CA ARG A 93 0.12 -2.71 9.12
C ARG A 93 0.25 -2.80 7.61
N ALA A 94 -0.36 -1.88 6.87
CA ALA A 94 -0.23 -1.85 5.42
C ALA A 94 1.21 -1.54 5.00
N GLU A 95 1.89 -0.64 5.69
CA GLU A 95 3.31 -0.37 5.49
C GLU A 95 4.18 -1.59 5.78
N ASP A 96 3.91 -2.35 6.84
CA ASP A 96 4.67 -3.56 7.15
C ASP A 96 4.54 -4.62 6.06
N VAL A 97 3.36 -4.76 5.46
CA VAL A 97 3.16 -5.63 4.28
C VAL A 97 4.02 -5.16 3.11
N VAL A 98 4.07 -3.84 2.85
CA VAL A 98 4.91 -3.27 1.78
C VAL A 98 6.40 -3.43 2.08
N ARG A 99 6.84 -3.09 3.30
CA ARG A 99 8.24 -3.18 3.76
C ARG A 99 8.75 -4.61 3.72
N SER A 100 7.91 -5.57 4.11
CA SER A 100 8.29 -6.97 4.13
C SER A 100 8.46 -7.59 2.75
N GLY A 101 7.93 -6.94 1.70
CA GLY A 101 8.27 -7.16 0.30
C GLY A 101 7.97 -8.55 -0.28
N ARG A 102 8.17 -8.69 -1.60
CA ARG A 102 8.08 -9.96 -2.36
C ARG A 102 9.23 -10.92 -2.04
N THR A 103 10.25 -10.45 -1.32
CA THR A 103 11.43 -11.20 -0.87
C THR A 103 11.12 -12.14 0.30
N ARG A 104 9.97 -12.81 0.26
CA ARG A 104 9.57 -13.88 1.18
C ARG A 104 9.32 -15.20 0.46
N ASP A 105 9.16 -15.13 -0.86
CA ASP A 105 9.04 -16.30 -1.69
C ASP A 105 10.45 -16.79 -2.09
N ALA A 106 10.77 -18.03 -1.71
CA ALA A 106 12.07 -18.61 -1.96
C ALA A 106 12.41 -18.62 -3.46
N GLU A 107 11.42 -18.85 -4.33
CA GLU A 107 11.58 -18.82 -5.79
C GLU A 107 11.94 -17.41 -6.28
N THR A 108 11.24 -16.39 -5.77
CA THR A 108 11.56 -14.98 -6.06
C THR A 108 12.97 -14.60 -5.60
N VAL A 109 13.41 -15.04 -4.41
CA VAL A 109 14.77 -14.78 -3.89
C VAL A 109 15.82 -15.46 -4.75
N GLU A 110 15.60 -16.72 -5.11
CA GLU A 110 16.51 -17.49 -5.94
C GLU A 110 16.67 -16.84 -7.33
N ARG A 111 15.55 -16.43 -7.93
CA ARG A 111 15.57 -15.74 -9.22
C ARG A 111 16.25 -14.36 -9.17
N MET A 112 16.07 -13.61 -8.08
CA MET A 112 16.82 -12.36 -7.89
C MET A 112 18.32 -12.64 -7.75
N ARG A 113 18.70 -13.67 -7.00
CA ARG A 113 20.11 -14.06 -6.83
C ARG A 113 20.75 -14.42 -8.17
N ASP A 114 20.09 -15.24 -8.98
CA ASP A 114 20.63 -15.66 -10.28
C ASP A 114 20.83 -14.46 -11.20
N LEU A 115 19.83 -13.56 -11.30
CA LEU A 115 19.93 -12.35 -12.11
C LEU A 115 21.03 -11.40 -11.63
N LEU A 116 21.22 -11.27 -10.32
CA LEU A 116 22.29 -10.45 -9.75
C LEU A 116 23.66 -11.08 -10.02
N HIS A 117 23.81 -12.40 -9.85
CA HIS A 117 25.05 -13.09 -10.14
C HIS A 117 25.43 -13.01 -11.64
N ASP A 118 24.45 -13.15 -12.52
CA ASP A 118 24.70 -13.20 -13.97
C ASP A 118 24.95 -11.83 -14.59
N HIS A 119 24.50 -10.75 -13.94
CA HIS A 119 24.45 -9.42 -14.56
C HIS A 119 24.96 -8.27 -13.68
N ALA A 120 25.29 -8.50 -12.41
CA ALA A 120 25.84 -7.49 -11.53
C ALA A 120 27.18 -7.95 -10.94
N ASP A 121 28.14 -7.02 -10.86
CA ASP A 121 29.38 -7.22 -10.10
C ASP A 121 29.07 -6.98 -8.62
N VAL A 122 28.54 -8.02 -7.97
CA VAL A 122 28.06 -7.93 -6.59
C VAL A 122 29.21 -7.67 -5.61
N GLU A 123 30.40 -8.18 -5.89
CA GLU A 123 31.61 -7.93 -5.10
C GLU A 123 31.97 -6.44 -5.12
N ALA A 124 32.03 -5.82 -6.29
CA ALA A 124 32.34 -4.39 -6.40
C ALA A 124 31.30 -3.48 -5.72
N ILE A 125 30.02 -3.88 -5.73
CA ILE A 125 28.94 -3.13 -5.08
C ILE A 125 29.02 -3.23 -3.55
N LEU A 126 29.39 -4.40 -3.02
CA LEU A 126 29.51 -4.62 -1.58
C LEU A 126 30.79 -4.00 -0.99
N ASP A 127 31.92 -4.10 -1.69
CA ASP A 127 33.19 -3.47 -1.26
C ASP A 127 33.07 -1.94 -1.19
N GLY A 128 32.26 -1.33 -2.06
CA GLY A 128 31.99 0.11 -2.03
C GLY A 128 31.15 0.54 -0.82
N ALA A 129 30.24 -0.32 -0.34
CA ALA A 129 29.34 -0.01 0.78
C ALA A 129 30.05 -0.05 2.15
N ASP A 130 31.09 -0.87 2.30
CA ASP A 130 31.87 -0.95 3.53
C ASP A 130 32.83 0.26 3.70
N SER A 131 33.16 0.96 2.61
CA SER A 131 34.09 2.09 2.63
C SER A 131 33.52 3.43 3.14
N GLU A 132 32.19 3.54 3.34
CA GLU A 132 31.56 4.77 3.86
C GLU A 132 31.38 4.77 5.40
N GLY A 133 31.76 3.69 6.09
CA GLY A 133 31.57 3.53 7.55
C GLY A 133 32.75 3.93 8.44
N GLU A 134 33.97 4.07 7.90
CA GLU A 134 35.20 4.30 8.68
C GLU A 134 35.79 5.69 8.38
N GLY A 135 35.19 6.74 8.96
CA GLY A 135 35.68 8.11 8.71
C GLY A 135 35.32 9.17 9.74
N ARG A 136 34.99 8.80 10.99
CA ARG A 136 34.80 9.77 12.09
C ARG A 136 35.30 9.22 13.43
N ALA A 137 36.61 9.16 13.61
CA ALA A 137 37.20 9.17 14.95
C ALA A 137 38.59 9.83 14.89
N ASN A 138 38.74 10.87 15.71
CA ASN A 138 39.98 11.59 16.06
C ASN A 138 40.44 12.56 14.95
N ASP A 139 40.60 13.86 15.17
CA ASP A 139 41.22 14.56 16.29
C ASP A 139 40.57 15.94 16.49
N ASP A 140 40.37 16.37 17.74
CA ASP A 140 40.38 17.79 18.11
C ASP A 140 40.99 17.89 19.53
N GLU A 141 42.23 18.39 19.58
CA GLU A 141 42.91 18.95 20.76
C GLU A 141 42.29 20.29 21.18
#